data_AF-K9Y8Z8-F1
#
_entry.id   AF-K9Y8Z8-F1
#
_cell.length_a   1.000
_cell.length_b   1.000
_cell.length_c   1.000
_cell.angle_alpha   90.00
_cell.angle_beta   90.00
_cell.angle_gamma   90.00
#
_symmetry.space_group_name_H-M   'P 1'
#
loop_
_entity.id
_entity.type
_entity.pdbx_description
1 polymer ?
#
loop_
_entity_poly.entity_id
_entity_poly.type
_entity_poly.pdbx_seq_one_letter_code
_entity_poly.pdbx_strand_id
1 'polypeptide(L)' 'MNYYWWGSWLFLFGSGLFTLDAFLLNLDQLTWRSFVYLLGCILFTVGCVCFVLDSIKQ' A
#
# COMPACT_ATOMS: atom_id res chain seq x y z
N MET A 1 13.55 22.01 0.54
CA MET A 1 12.17 21.83 0.06
C MET A 1 11.90 20.33 0.06
N ASN A 2 11.10 19.85 1.02
CA ASN A 2 11.08 18.44 1.44
C ASN A 2 10.16 17.59 0.55
N TYR A 3 10.47 17.52 -0.76
CA TYR A 3 9.70 16.76 -1.74
C TYR A 3 9.71 15.26 -1.47
N TYR A 4 10.80 14.75 -0.89
CA TYR A 4 10.93 13.35 -0.50
C TYR A 4 9.90 12.98 0.57
N TRP A 5 9.72 13.83 1.58
CA TRP A 5 8.74 13.57 2.64
C TRP A 5 7.31 13.55 2.08
N TRP A 6 6.89 14.59 1.36
CA TRP A 6 5.55 14.63 0.75
C TRP A 6 5.31 13.50 -0.25
N GLY A 7 6.33 13.12 -1.02
CA GLY A 7 6.29 11.98 -1.94
C GLY A 7 6.07 10.65 -1.21
N SER A 8 6.79 10.42 -0.11
CA SER A 8 6.62 9.21 0.72
C SER A 8 5.20 9.08 1.29
N TRP A 9 4.62 10.18 1.77
CA TRP A 9 3.25 10.20 2.27
C TRP A 9 2.21 9.96 1.17
N LEU A 10 2.38 10.57 -0.01
CA LEU A 10 1.52 10.31 -1.17
C LEU A 10 1.58 8.85 -1.61
N PHE A 11 2.78 8.26 -1.58
CA PHE A 11 2.99 6.87 -1.94
C PHE A 11 2.29 5.92 -0.96
N LEU A 12 2.39 6.19 0.35
CA LEU A 12 1.68 5.44 1.38
C LEU A 12 0.15 5.57 1.27
N PHE A 13 -0.35 6.76 0.96
CA PHE A 13 -1.78 6.97 0.77
C PHE A 13 -2.29 6.21 -0.46
N GLY A 14 -1.53 6.26 -1.57
CA GLY A 14 -1.82 5.50 -2.79
C GLY A 14 -1.83 3.99 -2.55
N SER A 15 -0.84 3.45 -1.83
CA SER A 15 -0.80 2.01 -1.52
C SER A 15 -1.98 1.57 -0.65
N GLY A 16 -2.39 2.41 0.30
CA GLY A 16 -3.57 2.17 1.13
C GLY A 16 -4.86 2.07 0.32
N LEU A 17 -5.09 3.01 -0.60
CA LEU A 17 -6.25 2.98 -1.50
C LEU A 17 -6.25 1.72 -2.38
N PHE A 18 -5.08 1.33 -2.88
CA PHE A 18 -4.91 0.14 -3.71
C PHE A 18 -5.23 -1.15 -2.93
N THR A 19 -4.86 -1.20 -1.65
CA THR A 19 -5.17 -2.33 -0.76
C THR A 19 -6.65 -2.38 -0.42
N LEU A 20 -7.31 -1.23 -0.24
CA LEU A 20 -8.76 -1.16 -0.04
C LEU A 20 -9.51 -1.66 -1.27
N ASP A 21 -9.11 -1.27 -2.47
CA ASP A 21 -9.70 -1.77 -3.72
C ASP A 21 -9.53 -3.28 -3.85
N ALA A 22 -8.32 -3.80 -3.58
CA ALA A 22 -8.06 -5.24 -3.57
C ALA A 22 -8.92 -5.99 -2.53
N PHE A 23 -9.19 -5.36 -1.38
CA PHE A 23 -10.06 -5.92 -0.35
C PHE A 23 -11.51 -5.98 -0.79
N LEU A 24 -12.03 -4.91 -1.39
CA LEU A 24 -13.38 -4.88 -1.95
C LEU A 24 -13.54 -5.91 -3.07
N LEU A 25 -12.55 -6.03 -3.95
CA LEU A 25 -12.53 -7.04 -5.01
C LEU A 25 -12.50 -8.47 -4.45
N ASN A 26 -11.78 -8.70 -3.34
CA ASN A 26 -11.75 -10.01 -2.69
C ASN A 26 -13.12 -10.39 -2.10
N LEU A 27 -13.82 -9.42 -1.50
CA LEU A 27 -15.18 -9.62 -0.97
C LEU A 27 -16.22 -9.88 -2.07
N ASP A 28 -16.10 -9.21 -3.22
CA ASP A 28 -17.00 -9.40 -4.37
C ASP A 28 -16.70 -10.71 -5.11
N GLN A 29 -15.42 -10.99 -5.35
CA GLN A 29 -14.94 -12.14 -6.08
C GLN A 29 -14.01 -12.97 -5.21
N LEU A 30 -14.57 -13.90 -4.43
CA LEU A 30 -13.84 -14.89 -3.61
C LEU A 30 -13.12 -15.92 -4.48
N THR A 31 -12.08 -15.48 -5.18
CA THR A 31 -11.26 -16.30 -6.07
C THR A 31 -9.83 -16.40 -5.55
N TRP A 32 -9.13 -17.47 -5.90
CA TRP A 32 -7.70 -17.59 -5.56
C TRP A 32 -6.87 -16.41 -6.10
N ARG A 33 -7.23 -15.89 -7.27
CA ARG A 33 -6.55 -14.73 -7.89
C ARG A 33 -6.73 -13.45 -7.09
N SER A 34 -7.94 -13.16 -6.60
CA SER A 34 -8.18 -11.98 -5.78
C SER A 34 -7.49 -12.07 -4.42
N PHE A 35 -7.32 -13.29 -3.88
CA PHE A 35 -6.55 -13.51 -2.65
C PHE A 35 -5.05 -13.21 -2.83
N VAL A 36 -4.45 -13.69 -3.91
CA VAL A 36 -3.04 -13.38 -4.25
C VAL A 36 -2.86 -11.87 -4.49
N TYR A 37 -3.81 -11.23 -5.15
CA TYR A 37 -3.80 -9.79 -5.38
C TYR A 37 -3.86 -9.00 -4.07
N LEU A 38 -4.78 -9.35 -3.17
CA LEU A 38 -4.87 -8.77 -1.83
C LEU A 38 -3.54 -8.88 -1.06
N LEU A 39 -2.95 -10.09 -1.05
CA LEU A 39 -1.72 -10.35 -0.33
C LEU A 39 -0.55 -9.51 -0.87
N GLY A 40 -0.47 -9.33 -2.19
CA GLY A 40 0.49 -8.43 -2.84
C GLY A 40 0.29 -6.97 -2.44
N CYS A 41 -0.96 -6.49 -2.39
CA CYS A 41 -1.26 -5.11 -1.99
C CYS A 41 -0.92 -4.85 -0.51
N ILE A 42 -1.17 -5.82 0.38
CA ILE A 42 -0.79 -5.73 1.79
C ILE A 42 0.74 -5.65 1.92
N LEU A 43 1.49 -6.54 1.25
CA LEU A 43 2.95 -6.51 1.25
C LEU A 43 3.50 -5.17 0.74
N PHE A 44 2.92 -4.64 -0.33
CA PHE A 44 3.29 -3.35 -0.88
C PHE A 44 3.06 -2.21 0.10
N THR A 45 1.89 -2.17 0.76
CA THR A 45 1.58 -1.15 1.78
C THR A 45 2.53 -1.24 2.98
N VAL A 46 2.84 -2.45 3.46
CA VAL A 46 3.84 -2.64 4.53
C VAL A 46 5.20 -2.10 4.11
N GLY A 47 5.63 -2.37 2.86
CA GLY A 47 6.85 -1.79 2.30
C GLY A 47 6.85 -0.26 2.28
N CYS A 48 5.72 0.35 1.91
CA CYS A 48 5.55 1.81 1.92
C CYS A 48 5.63 2.38 3.35
N VAL A 49 5.04 1.70 4.33
CA VAL A 49 5.14 2.10 5.76
C VAL A 49 6.60 2.08 6.21
N CYS A 50 7.33 1.00 5.92
CA CYS A 50 8.75 0.88 6.25
C CYS A 50 9.58 2.00 5.60
N PHE A 51 9.31 2.33 4.34
CA PHE A 51 9.99 3.40 3.62
C PHE A 51 9.71 4.78 4.22
N VAL A 52 8.46 5.08 4.58
CA VAL A 52 8.09 6.33 5.27
C VAL A 52 8.79 6.43 6.62
N LEU A 53 8.77 5.35 7.42
CA LEU A 53 9.43 5.35 8.74
C LEU A 53 10.94 5.57 8.63
N ASP A 54 11.61 4.99 7.63
CA ASP A 54 13.03 5.23 7.37
C ASP A 54 13.29 6.68 6.96
N SER A 55 12.44 7.24 6.09
CA SER A 55 12.55 8.64 5.64
C SER A 55 12.30 9.68 6.74
N ILE A 56 11.63 9.31 7.84
CA ILE A 56 11.44 10.16 9.03
C ILE A 56 12.68 10.10 9.95
N LYS A 57 13.48 9.03 9.86
CA LYS A 57 14.63 8.77 10.72
C LYS A 57 15.93 9.39 10.20
N GLN A 58 16.00 9.71 8.90
CA GLN A 58 17.08 10.48 8.26
C GLN A 58 16.92 11.98 8.50
#